data_AF-A0ABD1JEQ3-F1
#
_entry.id   AF-A0ABD1JEQ3-F1
#
_cell.length_a   1.000
_cell.length_b   1.000
_cell.length_c   1.000
_cell.angle_alpha   90.00
_cell.angle_beta   90.00
_cell.angle_gamma   90.00
#
_symmetry.space_group_name_H-M   'P 1'
#
loop_
_entity.id
_entity.type
_entity.pdbx_description
1 polymer ?
#
loop_
_entity_poly.entity_id
_entity_poly.type
_entity_poly.pdbx_seq_one_letter_code
_entity_poly.pdbx_strand_id
1 'polypeptide(L)'
;MEGEREEEGEKGEEGRRRKRKREEGERGGRERRRSKRRRSKRRRGWRERAGEGEEEEEKEEEEEEKEEEEGKETRRRRRRKRRRRRRRRRKTQLVTCDTKLRDQCKGTPCNRYECPAGCLDAKGKVVGTVYYEMQSSICRAGLHYGVIDNDGGWMDVSRQGRQEFFIKSSKNGVQSLGKYQSANAFTVSKVTVKVVTCEMTVAQLCPYQKPARHCPRIYCPRNCMQENPQLSRVIGTRIYSDRSSICRSAVHAGVIKDESGGYIDVMPVDNRRQYVASYQNGIYSESLRNPPGAKAFRVFAVI
;
A
#
# COMPACT_ATOMS: atom_id res chain seq x y z
N MET A 1 -38.02 26.36 5.54
CA MET A 1 -38.27 25.77 6.88
C MET A 1 -38.67 24.29 6.76
N GLU A 2 -38.02 23.53 5.87
CA GLU A 2 -38.26 22.08 5.71
C GLU A 2 -36.97 21.25 5.85
N GLY A 3 -35.79 21.88 5.95
CA GLY A 3 -34.50 21.19 6.05
C GLY A 3 -34.02 20.87 7.47
N GLU A 4 -34.71 21.31 8.52
CA GLU A 4 -34.32 21.04 9.92
C GLU A 4 -35.03 19.81 10.52
N ARG A 5 -36.06 19.27 9.84
CA ARG A 5 -36.77 18.04 10.26
C ARG A 5 -36.14 16.75 9.73
N GLU A 6 -35.27 16.83 8.71
CA GLU A 6 -34.61 15.63 8.15
C GLU A 6 -33.34 15.22 8.93
N GLU A 7 -32.62 16.16 9.54
CA GLU A 7 -31.41 15.85 10.35
C GLU A 7 -31.70 15.15 11.69
N GLU A 8 -32.89 15.35 12.27
CA GLU A 8 -33.28 14.62 13.50
C GLU A 8 -33.64 13.15 13.22
N GLY A 9 -34.06 12.83 11.99
CA GLY A 9 -34.37 11.46 11.55
C GLY A 9 -33.14 10.57 11.43
N GLU A 10 -32.04 11.07 10.84
CA GLU A 10 -30.80 10.30 10.63
C GLU A 10 -30.05 9.99 11.94
N LYS A 11 -30.03 10.93 12.91
CA LYS A 11 -29.46 10.69 14.25
C LYS A 11 -30.24 9.62 15.02
N GLY A 12 -31.57 9.53 14.81
CA GLY A 12 -32.43 8.49 15.36
C GLY A 12 -32.14 7.09 14.80
N GLU A 13 -31.88 6.96 13.49
CA GLU A 13 -31.52 5.69 12.86
C GLU A 13 -30.14 5.19 13.27
N GLU A 14 -29.14 6.08 13.40
CA GLU A 14 -27.80 5.68 13.82
C GLU A 14 -27.78 5.17 15.28
N GLY A 15 -28.56 5.82 16.15
CA GLY A 15 -28.80 5.37 17.53
C GLY A 15 -29.45 3.98 17.61
N ARG A 16 -30.46 3.72 16.77
CA ARG A 16 -31.12 2.39 16.67
C ARG A 16 -30.17 1.31 16.14
N ARG A 17 -29.29 1.63 15.18
CA ARG A 17 -28.26 0.71 14.68
C ARG A 17 -27.21 0.35 15.73
N ARG A 18 -26.76 1.32 16.53
CA ARG A 18 -25.81 1.08 17.63
C ARG A 18 -26.42 0.23 18.74
N LYS A 19 -27.70 0.47 19.08
CA LYS A 19 -28.43 -0.34 20.05
C LYS A 19 -28.63 -1.79 19.58
N ARG A 20 -29.03 -2.01 18.31
CA ARG A 20 -29.12 -3.35 17.70
C ARG A 20 -27.78 -4.11 17.73
N LYS A 21 -26.66 -3.46 17.41
CA LYS A 21 -25.33 -4.09 17.47
C LYS A 21 -24.92 -4.48 18.90
N ARG A 22 -25.30 -3.69 19.89
CA ARG A 22 -25.01 -3.98 21.30
C ARG A 22 -25.87 -5.15 21.80
N GLU A 23 -27.14 -5.18 21.43
CA GLU A 23 -28.07 -6.29 21.74
C GLU A 23 -27.66 -7.60 21.03
N GLU A 24 -27.21 -7.55 19.76
CA GLU A 24 -26.65 -8.71 19.05
C GLU A 24 -25.35 -9.22 19.71
N GLY A 25 -24.49 -8.31 20.15
CA GLY A 25 -23.27 -8.65 20.90
C GLY A 25 -23.55 -9.33 22.24
N GLU A 26 -24.57 -8.85 22.96
CA GLU A 26 -25.02 -9.45 24.22
C GLU A 26 -25.75 -10.78 24.02
N ARG A 27 -26.56 -10.93 22.95
CA ARG A 27 -27.18 -12.20 22.56
C ARG A 27 -26.11 -13.24 22.23
N GLY A 28 -25.12 -12.89 21.39
CA GLY A 28 -23.99 -13.76 21.07
C GLY A 28 -23.13 -14.12 22.28
N GLY A 29 -22.99 -13.18 23.24
CA GLY A 29 -22.32 -13.43 24.52
C GLY A 29 -23.09 -14.41 25.43
N ARG A 30 -24.43 -14.28 25.50
CA ARG A 30 -25.31 -15.18 26.26
C ARG A 30 -25.39 -16.57 25.63
N GLU A 31 -25.42 -16.67 24.30
CA GLU A 31 -25.35 -17.95 23.57
C GLU A 31 -24.03 -18.68 23.80
N ARG A 32 -22.90 -17.97 23.75
CA ARG A 32 -21.58 -18.56 24.07
C ARG A 32 -21.50 -19.05 25.51
N ARG A 33 -22.07 -18.32 26.48
CA ARG A 33 -22.14 -18.76 27.88
C ARG A 33 -23.09 -19.94 28.08
N ARG A 34 -24.22 -20.00 27.36
CA ARG A 34 -25.15 -21.14 27.36
C ARG A 34 -24.52 -22.38 26.72
N SER A 35 -23.77 -22.22 25.63
CA SER A 35 -23.06 -23.32 24.96
C SER A 35 -21.94 -23.89 25.85
N LYS A 36 -21.15 -23.02 26.50
CA LYS A 36 -20.15 -23.46 27.51
C LYS A 36 -20.79 -24.15 28.73
N ARG A 37 -21.95 -23.68 29.21
CA ARG A 37 -22.71 -24.35 30.29
C ARG A 37 -23.31 -25.69 29.84
N ARG A 38 -23.73 -25.84 28.57
CA ARG A 38 -24.19 -27.12 28.00
C ARG A 38 -23.05 -28.13 27.88
N ARG A 39 -21.87 -27.73 27.36
CA ARG A 39 -20.64 -28.58 27.37
C ARG A 39 -20.25 -29.00 28.79
N SER A 40 -20.32 -28.08 29.76
CA SER A 40 -20.01 -28.39 31.17
C SER A 40 -21.05 -29.28 31.87
N LYS A 41 -22.33 -29.26 31.45
CA LYS A 41 -23.36 -30.15 32.00
C LYS A 41 -23.36 -31.53 31.33
N ARG A 42 -23.05 -31.63 30.03
CA ARG A 42 -22.79 -32.92 29.35
C ARG A 42 -21.61 -33.65 30.02
N ARG A 43 -20.49 -32.96 30.26
CA ARG A 43 -19.34 -33.51 31.01
C ARG A 43 -19.63 -33.98 32.44
N ARG A 44 -20.69 -33.48 33.10
CA ARG A 44 -21.05 -33.89 34.48
C ARG A 44 -22.14 -34.96 34.55
N GLY A 45 -22.87 -35.21 33.45
CA GLY A 45 -23.91 -36.24 33.38
C GLY A 45 -23.44 -37.59 32.82
N TRP A 46 -22.20 -37.68 32.32
CA TRP A 46 -21.64 -38.88 31.69
C TRP A 46 -20.69 -39.68 32.59
N ARG A 47 -20.45 -39.24 33.83
CA ARG A 47 -19.58 -39.95 34.78
C ARG A 47 -20.19 -41.23 35.39
N GLU A 48 -21.32 -41.69 34.84
CA GLU A 48 -22.06 -42.90 35.25
C GLU A 48 -22.71 -43.58 34.03
N ARG A 49 -21.91 -43.96 33.03
CA ARG A 49 -22.12 -45.11 32.12
C ARG A 49 -20.92 -45.31 31.19
N ALA A 50 -20.01 -46.19 31.60
CA ALA A 50 -19.06 -46.86 30.71
C ALA A 50 -19.86 -47.74 29.72
N GLY A 51 -19.42 -48.02 28.50
CA GLY A 51 -18.25 -47.64 27.71
C GLY A 51 -18.56 -48.19 26.31
N GLU A 52 -18.20 -47.42 25.28
CA GLU A 52 -18.30 -47.68 23.81
C GLU A 52 -18.68 -46.40 23.03
N GLY A 53 -19.16 -45.33 23.69
CA GLY A 53 -19.46 -44.02 23.05
C GLY A 53 -18.39 -42.93 23.23
N GLU A 54 -17.38 -43.13 24.08
CA GLU A 54 -16.35 -42.11 24.37
C GLU A 54 -15.32 -41.96 23.23
N GLU A 55 -15.00 -43.04 22.49
CA GLU A 55 -14.08 -42.96 21.35
C GLU A 55 -14.69 -42.23 20.13
N GLU A 56 -16.01 -42.35 19.93
CA GLU A 56 -16.71 -41.63 18.85
C GLU A 56 -16.86 -40.15 19.18
N GLU A 57 -17.19 -39.79 20.43
CA GLU A 57 -17.24 -38.39 20.86
C GLU A 57 -15.86 -37.70 20.86
N GLU A 58 -14.78 -38.39 21.23
CA GLU A 58 -13.41 -37.84 21.12
C GLU A 58 -12.98 -37.65 19.66
N LYS A 59 -13.36 -38.57 18.75
CA LYS A 59 -13.12 -38.41 17.31
C LYS A 59 -13.91 -37.24 16.73
N GLU A 60 -15.18 -37.07 17.11
CA GLU A 60 -16.00 -35.93 16.68
C GLU A 60 -15.48 -34.59 17.23
N GLU A 61 -15.04 -34.52 18.50
CA GLU A 61 -14.42 -33.30 19.06
C GLU A 61 -13.09 -32.99 18.37
N GLU A 62 -12.27 -33.99 18.05
CA GLU A 62 -11.02 -33.81 17.28
C GLU A 62 -11.29 -33.35 15.83
N GLU A 63 -12.32 -33.88 15.18
CA GLU A 63 -12.73 -33.47 13.83
C GLU A 63 -13.27 -32.04 13.82
N GLU A 64 -14.11 -31.65 14.80
CA GLU A 64 -14.56 -30.26 14.96
C GLU A 64 -13.39 -29.30 15.20
N GLU A 65 -12.38 -29.69 16.00
CA GLU A 65 -11.19 -28.86 16.24
C GLU A 65 -10.30 -28.74 14.99
N LYS A 66 -10.13 -29.82 14.22
CA LYS A 66 -9.42 -29.82 12.93
C LYS A 66 -10.13 -28.93 11.91
N GLU A 67 -11.45 -29.01 11.79
CA GLU A 67 -12.24 -28.14 10.91
C GLU A 67 -12.16 -26.66 11.32
N GLU A 68 -12.20 -26.35 12.63
CA GLU A 68 -12.07 -24.98 13.11
C GLU A 68 -10.66 -24.42 12.85
N GLU A 69 -9.62 -25.25 12.96
CA GLU A 69 -8.23 -24.87 12.64
C GLU A 69 -8.03 -24.64 11.15
N GLU A 70 -8.54 -25.53 10.28
CA GLU A 70 -8.53 -25.35 8.82
C GLU A 70 -9.30 -24.08 8.40
N GLY A 71 -10.44 -23.80 9.03
CA GLY A 71 -11.22 -22.57 8.86
C GLY A 71 -10.43 -21.31 9.27
N LYS A 72 -9.68 -21.37 10.37
CA LYS A 72 -8.77 -20.28 10.80
C LYS A 72 -7.61 -20.12 9.82
N GLU A 73 -7.03 -21.21 9.32
CA GLU A 73 -5.89 -21.19 8.39
C GLU A 73 -6.28 -20.64 7.01
N THR A 74 -7.41 -21.08 6.44
CA THR A 74 -7.96 -20.56 5.18
C THR A 74 -8.28 -19.07 5.29
N ARG A 75 -8.84 -18.60 6.41
CA ARG A 75 -9.07 -17.17 6.67
C ARG A 75 -7.76 -16.37 6.78
N ARG A 76 -6.73 -16.93 7.42
CA ARG A 76 -5.36 -16.35 7.47
C ARG A 76 -4.74 -16.28 6.07
N ARG A 77 -4.84 -17.34 5.26
CA ARG A 77 -4.38 -17.39 3.86
C ARG A 77 -5.09 -16.35 2.99
N ARG A 78 -6.43 -16.23 3.08
CA ARG A 78 -7.22 -15.19 2.39
C ARG A 78 -6.80 -13.78 2.80
N ARG A 79 -6.59 -13.52 4.10
CA ARG A 79 -6.07 -12.23 4.61
C ARG A 79 -4.66 -11.92 4.09
N ARG A 80 -3.75 -12.91 4.08
CA ARG A 80 -2.40 -12.78 3.51
C ARG A 80 -2.46 -12.48 2.00
N LYS A 81 -3.30 -13.17 1.22
CA LYS A 81 -3.53 -12.89 -0.20
C LYS A 81 -4.08 -11.47 -0.44
N ARG A 82 -5.06 -11.02 0.36
CA ARG A 82 -5.59 -9.64 0.30
C ARG A 82 -4.52 -8.58 0.63
N ARG A 83 -3.71 -8.78 1.68
CA ARG A 83 -2.59 -7.88 2.02
C ARG A 83 -1.53 -7.83 0.91
N ARG A 84 -1.16 -8.98 0.32
CA ARG A 84 -0.24 -9.04 -0.83
C ARG A 84 -0.80 -8.30 -2.05
N ARG A 85 -2.10 -8.43 -2.35
CA ARG A 85 -2.77 -7.67 -3.42
C ARG A 85 -2.75 -6.16 -3.16
N ARG A 86 -2.99 -5.71 -1.92
CA ARG A 86 -2.90 -4.29 -1.54
C ARG A 86 -1.47 -3.74 -1.68
N ARG A 87 -0.44 -4.49 -1.25
CA ARG A 87 0.97 -4.10 -1.43
C ARG A 87 1.38 -3.97 -2.90
N ARG A 88 0.85 -4.82 -3.80
CA ARG A 88 1.12 -4.72 -5.24
C ARG A 88 0.48 -3.51 -5.93
N ARG A 89 -0.51 -2.87 -5.29
CA ARG A 89 -1.24 -1.71 -5.81
C ARG A 89 -0.65 -0.36 -5.38
N ARG A 90 0.35 -0.35 -4.50
CA ARG A 90 0.96 0.87 -3.96
C ARG A 90 2.45 0.90 -4.29
N LYS A 91 2.92 2.06 -4.75
CA LYS A 91 4.34 2.35 -4.91
C LYS A 91 4.95 2.72 -3.56
N THR A 92 4.28 3.59 -2.81
CA THR A 92 4.77 4.03 -1.50
C THR A 92 4.62 2.96 -0.41
N GLN A 93 5.66 2.87 0.42
CA GLN A 93 5.66 2.08 1.66
C GLN A 93 5.50 3.00 2.87
N LEU A 94 4.48 2.72 3.68
CA LEU A 94 4.34 3.26 5.03
C LEU A 94 5.42 2.66 5.93
N VAL A 95 6.19 3.50 6.60
CA VAL A 95 7.28 3.09 7.49
C VAL A 95 7.12 3.67 8.89
N THR A 96 7.94 3.20 9.83
CA THR A 96 8.07 3.78 11.17
C THR A 96 9.35 4.61 11.26
N CYS A 97 9.45 5.49 12.25
CA CYS A 97 10.65 6.33 12.42
C CYS A 97 11.95 5.54 12.61
N ASP A 98 11.89 4.32 13.13
CA ASP A 98 13.08 3.46 13.32
C ASP A 98 13.39 2.57 12.11
N THR A 99 12.57 2.63 11.07
CA THR A 99 12.73 1.79 9.89
C THR A 99 14.03 2.13 9.14
N LYS A 100 14.89 1.12 8.95
CA LYS A 100 16.15 1.23 8.21
C LYS A 100 15.97 0.86 6.75
N LEU A 101 16.79 1.42 5.86
CA LEU A 101 16.70 1.10 4.43
C LEU A 101 17.09 -0.35 4.13
N ARG A 102 18.03 -0.92 4.89
CA ARG A 102 18.43 -2.33 4.73
C ARG A 102 17.27 -3.31 4.93
N ASP A 103 16.32 -2.97 5.79
CA ASP A 103 15.18 -3.84 6.14
C ASP A 103 14.05 -3.78 5.09
N GLN A 104 14.15 -2.84 4.15
CA GLN A 104 13.14 -2.60 3.13
C GLN A 104 13.46 -3.28 1.80
N CYS A 105 12.42 -3.42 0.96
CA CYS A 105 12.56 -4.07 -0.34
C CYS A 105 13.61 -3.41 -1.24
N LYS A 106 14.21 -4.25 -2.10
CA LYS A 106 15.17 -3.85 -3.12
C LYS A 106 14.45 -3.71 -4.47
N GLY A 107 14.80 -2.67 -5.22
CA GLY A 107 14.32 -2.42 -6.58
C GLY A 107 13.40 -1.20 -6.72
N THR A 108 13.22 -0.77 -7.97
CA THR A 108 12.45 0.43 -8.38
C THR A 108 11.05 0.59 -7.77
N PRO A 109 10.25 -0.49 -7.53
CA PRO A 109 8.89 -0.33 -7.00
C PRO A 109 8.82 0.16 -5.55
N CYS A 110 9.92 0.11 -4.81
CA CYS A 110 9.95 0.31 -3.36
C CYS A 110 10.71 1.55 -2.90
N ASN A 111 11.04 2.46 -3.81
CA ASN A 111 11.92 3.57 -3.49
C ASN A 111 11.20 4.80 -2.90
N ARG A 112 9.86 4.79 -2.81
CA ARG A 112 9.08 5.87 -2.20
C ARG A 112 8.60 5.44 -0.83
N TYR A 113 8.82 6.29 0.17
CA TYR A 113 8.47 6.05 1.56
C TYR A 113 7.62 7.17 2.12
N GLU A 114 6.72 6.80 3.03
CA GLU A 114 5.87 7.71 3.78
C GLU A 114 6.23 7.60 5.26
N CYS A 115 6.75 8.70 5.80
CA CYS A 115 7.17 8.82 7.18
C CYS A 115 6.05 9.43 8.02
N PRO A 116 5.78 8.88 9.22
CA PRO A 116 4.84 9.48 10.15
C PRO A 116 5.44 10.75 10.77
N ALA A 117 4.59 11.56 11.39
CA ALA A 117 5.03 12.68 12.20
C ALA A 117 5.79 12.22 13.47
N GLY A 118 6.56 13.14 14.07
CA GLY A 118 7.24 12.92 15.34
C GLY A 118 8.52 12.08 15.25
N CYS A 119 9.17 12.03 14.08
CA CYS A 119 10.40 11.25 13.91
C CYS A 119 11.67 11.95 14.40
N LEU A 120 11.61 13.21 14.82
CA LEU A 120 12.77 13.94 15.34
C LEU A 120 13.34 13.29 16.61
N ASP A 121 12.45 12.92 17.55
CA ASP A 121 12.78 12.33 18.86
C ASP A 121 12.97 10.80 18.81
N ALA A 122 12.82 10.19 17.64
CA ALA A 122 12.99 8.75 17.48
C ALA A 122 14.42 8.31 17.78
N LYS A 123 14.61 7.03 18.16
CA LYS A 123 15.93 6.50 18.56
C LYS A 123 16.77 5.98 17.38
N GLY A 124 16.19 5.88 16.18
CA GLY A 124 16.88 5.41 14.99
C GLY A 124 18.20 6.16 14.72
N LYS A 125 19.28 5.46 14.39
CA LYS A 125 20.57 6.10 14.12
C LYS A 125 20.59 6.68 12.71
N VAL A 126 21.33 7.77 12.51
CA VAL A 126 21.66 8.32 11.18
C VAL A 126 23.18 8.34 11.07
N VAL A 127 23.73 7.71 10.04
CA VAL A 127 25.17 7.65 9.79
C VAL A 127 25.45 8.29 8.44
N GLY A 128 26.25 9.36 8.43
CA GLY A 128 26.62 10.10 7.23
C GLY A 128 25.82 11.38 6.97
N THR A 129 26.25 12.09 5.93
CA THR A 129 25.72 13.38 5.49
C THR A 129 25.68 13.36 3.98
N VAL A 130 24.54 13.74 3.37
CA VAL A 130 24.23 13.56 1.94
C VAL A 130 24.10 12.09 1.55
N TYR A 131 25.14 11.31 1.79
CA TYR A 131 25.16 9.85 1.68
C TYR A 131 24.96 9.25 3.07
N TYR A 132 23.91 8.46 3.22
CA TYR A 132 23.57 7.80 4.47
C TYR A 132 23.83 6.31 4.37
N GLU A 133 24.39 5.70 5.40
CA GLU A 133 24.60 4.25 5.43
C GLU A 133 23.25 3.52 5.40
N MET A 134 23.12 2.38 4.68
CA MET A 134 21.87 1.61 4.60
C MET A 134 21.28 1.15 5.94
N GLN A 135 22.06 1.16 7.03
CA GLN A 135 21.58 0.86 8.39
C GLN A 135 20.95 2.06 9.10
N SER A 136 20.99 3.25 8.49
CA SER A 136 20.37 4.46 9.01
C SER A 136 18.84 4.41 8.90
N SER A 137 18.18 5.09 9.83
CA SER A 137 16.74 5.35 9.75
C SER A 137 16.43 6.18 8.50
N ILE A 138 15.45 5.71 7.73
CA ILE A 138 14.98 6.36 6.50
C ILE A 138 14.42 7.75 6.85
N CYS A 139 13.46 7.83 7.78
CA CYS A 139 12.78 9.06 8.17
C CYS A 139 13.71 10.09 8.82
N ARG A 140 14.61 9.64 9.70
CA ARG A 140 15.58 10.56 10.32
C ARG A 140 16.64 11.05 9.34
N ALA A 141 17.04 10.25 8.35
CA ALA A 141 17.89 10.73 7.26
C ALA A 141 17.16 11.77 6.39
N GLY A 142 15.85 11.59 6.17
CA GLY A 142 14.98 12.57 5.52
C GLY A 142 14.94 13.91 6.25
N LEU A 143 14.72 13.88 7.57
CA LEU A 143 14.78 15.04 8.46
C LEU A 143 16.16 15.71 8.40
N HIS A 144 17.23 14.94 8.65
CA HIS A 144 18.61 15.43 8.63
C HIS A 144 18.95 16.14 7.32
N TYR A 145 18.51 15.60 6.18
CA TYR A 145 18.74 16.23 4.88
C TYR A 145 17.82 17.44 4.62
N GLY A 146 16.66 17.51 5.27
CA GLY A 146 15.63 18.55 5.06
C GLY A 146 14.68 18.22 3.91
N VAL A 147 14.51 16.93 3.61
CA VAL A 147 13.52 16.46 2.63
C VAL A 147 12.11 16.54 3.20
N ILE A 148 11.98 16.15 4.46
CA ILE A 148 10.74 16.18 5.26
C ILE A 148 11.02 16.94 6.56
N ASP A 149 9.97 17.44 7.19
CA ASP A 149 9.97 18.02 8.52
C ASP A 149 9.41 17.03 9.55
N ASN A 150 9.19 17.49 10.79
CA ASN A 150 8.67 16.63 11.86
C ASN A 150 7.18 16.29 11.70
N ASP A 151 6.47 16.89 10.75
CA ASP A 151 5.11 16.47 10.37
C ASP A 151 5.14 15.23 9.46
N GLY A 152 6.33 14.90 8.92
CA GLY A 152 6.59 13.69 8.16
C GLY A 152 6.33 13.87 6.67
N GLY A 153 5.69 12.87 6.06
CA GLY A 153 5.30 12.92 4.65
C GLY A 153 6.15 12.05 3.73
N TRP A 154 6.16 12.43 2.45
CA TRP A 154 6.63 11.58 1.36
C TRP A 154 8.05 11.91 0.93
N MET A 155 8.87 10.90 0.77
CA MET A 155 10.20 11.06 0.20
C MET A 155 10.61 9.87 -0.67
N ASP A 156 11.50 10.15 -1.61
CA ASP A 156 12.14 9.13 -2.43
C ASP A 156 13.53 8.83 -1.90
N VAL A 157 13.93 7.56 -2.05
CA VAL A 157 15.23 7.04 -1.64
C VAL A 157 15.91 6.39 -2.83
N SER A 158 17.13 6.84 -3.11
CA SER A 158 18.01 6.25 -4.11
C SER A 158 19.12 5.47 -3.42
N ARG A 159 19.15 4.15 -3.65
CA ARG A 159 20.28 3.32 -3.21
C ARG A 159 21.52 3.70 -4.01
N GLN A 160 22.60 3.96 -3.30
CA GLN A 160 23.90 4.28 -3.87
C GLN A 160 24.85 3.09 -3.74
N GLY A 161 25.97 3.17 -4.43
CA GLY A 161 27.06 2.21 -4.28
C GLY A 161 27.73 2.26 -2.91
N ARG A 162 28.87 1.59 -2.82
CA ARG A 162 29.71 1.59 -1.63
C ARG A 162 30.38 2.96 -1.49
N GLN A 163 30.24 3.58 -0.32
CA GLN A 163 31.00 4.75 0.08
C GLN A 163 32.12 4.30 1.02
N GLU A 164 33.28 4.92 0.93
CA GLU A 164 34.47 4.54 1.72
C GLU A 164 34.38 5.01 3.17
N PHE A 165 33.80 6.19 3.38
CA PHE A 165 33.57 6.77 4.70
C PHE A 165 32.31 7.62 4.71
N PHE A 166 31.86 7.98 5.91
CA PHE A 166 30.67 8.78 6.16
C PHE A 166 31.02 9.93 7.10
N ILE A 167 30.72 11.15 6.66
CA ILE A 167 31.00 12.37 7.42
C ILE A 167 29.83 12.66 8.37
N LYS A 168 30.13 12.95 9.64
CA LYS A 168 29.14 13.39 10.64
C LYS A 168 28.75 14.86 10.42
N SER A 169 27.49 15.20 10.66
CA SER A 169 27.04 16.58 10.75
C SER A 169 25.82 16.69 11.67
N SER A 170 25.42 17.90 12.02
CA SER A 170 24.14 18.17 12.68
C SER A 170 23.33 19.10 11.79
N LYS A 171 22.15 18.67 11.36
CA LYS A 171 21.27 19.41 10.44
C LYS A 171 19.81 19.16 10.81
N ASN A 172 19.00 20.21 10.76
CA ASN A 172 17.54 20.16 11.00
C ASN A 172 17.17 19.41 12.31
N GLY A 173 17.91 19.67 13.39
CA GLY A 173 17.68 19.04 14.70
C GLY A 173 18.07 17.56 14.79
N VAL A 174 18.68 16.97 13.75
CA VAL A 174 19.18 15.59 13.76
C VAL A 174 20.70 15.61 13.70
N GLN A 175 21.34 14.85 14.59
CA GLN A 175 22.78 14.61 14.56
C GLN A 175 23.08 13.28 13.86
N SER A 176 23.94 13.31 12.85
CA SER A 176 24.47 12.10 12.22
C SER A 176 25.81 11.67 12.80
N LEU A 177 26.10 10.38 12.68
CA LEU A 177 27.34 9.75 13.10
C LEU A 177 28.31 9.63 11.92
N GLY A 178 29.60 9.69 12.23
CA GLY A 178 30.67 9.47 11.27
C GLY A 178 31.09 8.01 11.28
N LYS A 179 31.57 7.50 10.15
CA LYS A 179 32.06 6.12 10.03
C LYS A 179 33.20 6.06 9.02
N TYR A 180 34.38 5.66 9.48
CA TYR A 180 35.60 5.50 8.65
C TYR A 180 35.74 4.08 8.09
N GLN A 181 34.62 3.48 7.68
CA GLN A 181 34.58 2.13 7.13
C GLN A 181 33.64 2.10 5.93
N SER A 182 34.05 1.36 4.91
CA SER A 182 33.28 1.29 3.68
C SER A 182 31.94 0.58 3.91
N ALA A 183 30.85 1.18 3.44
CA ALA A 183 29.53 0.57 3.48
C ALA A 183 28.65 1.06 2.32
N ASN A 184 27.60 0.31 2.01
CA ASN A 184 26.61 0.76 1.01
C ASN A 184 25.83 1.95 1.54
N ALA A 185 25.60 2.91 0.66
CA ALA A 185 24.93 4.16 0.99
C ALA A 185 23.57 4.31 0.30
N PHE A 186 22.85 5.36 0.69
CA PHE A 186 21.67 5.85 0.00
C PHE A 186 21.57 7.37 0.13
N THR A 187 20.82 7.97 -0.78
CA THR A 187 20.46 9.38 -0.76
C THR A 187 18.94 9.51 -0.65
N VAL A 188 18.47 10.63 -0.12
CA VAL A 188 17.05 10.97 0.01
C VAL A 188 16.73 12.18 -0.87
N SER A 189 15.52 12.26 -1.42
CA SER A 189 15.07 13.41 -2.21
C SER A 189 13.58 13.70 -2.02
N LYS A 190 13.19 14.96 -2.19
CA LYS A 190 11.78 15.40 -2.12
C LYS A 190 10.97 14.77 -3.25
N VAL A 191 9.75 14.34 -2.92
CA VAL A 191 8.77 13.94 -3.93
C VAL A 191 8.18 15.20 -4.54
N THR A 192 8.52 15.48 -5.79
CA THR A 192 7.91 16.58 -6.53
C THR A 192 6.54 16.19 -7.04
N VAL A 193 5.63 17.15 -7.07
CA VAL A 193 4.28 16.98 -7.63
C VAL A 193 4.22 17.70 -8.97
N LYS A 194 3.68 17.04 -10.00
CA LYS A 194 3.46 17.63 -11.31
C LYS A 194 2.02 17.45 -11.75
N VAL A 195 1.35 18.57 -12.04
CA VAL A 195 0.05 18.58 -12.71
C VAL A 195 0.29 18.28 -14.19
N VAL A 196 -0.52 17.38 -14.74
CA VAL A 196 -0.40 16.96 -16.14
C VAL A 196 -1.70 17.19 -16.89
N THR A 197 -1.62 17.30 -18.21
CA THR A 197 -2.80 17.29 -19.09
C THR A 197 -3.26 15.84 -19.32
N CYS A 198 -4.50 15.66 -19.78
CA CYS A 198 -5.07 14.33 -20.03
C CYS A 198 -4.33 13.55 -21.13
N GLU A 199 -3.69 14.25 -22.07
CA GLU A 199 -2.89 13.67 -23.16
C GLU A 199 -1.45 13.31 -22.75
N MET A 200 -0.97 13.81 -21.61
CA MET A 200 0.42 13.63 -21.18
C MET A 200 0.77 12.13 -21.04
N THR A 201 1.91 11.74 -21.60
CA THR A 201 2.40 10.36 -21.61
C THR A 201 3.62 10.18 -20.71
N VAL A 202 3.93 8.93 -20.33
CA VAL A 202 5.13 8.64 -19.53
C VAL A 202 6.41 8.85 -20.34
N ALA A 203 6.37 8.61 -21.65
CA ALA A 203 7.50 8.87 -22.54
C ALA A 203 7.97 10.34 -22.47
N GLN A 204 7.04 11.28 -22.35
CA GLN A 204 7.33 12.71 -22.23
C GLN A 204 7.72 13.11 -20.79
N LEU A 205 6.99 12.60 -19.81
CA LEU A 205 7.11 13.08 -18.43
C LEU A 205 8.27 12.45 -17.65
N CYS A 206 8.43 11.14 -17.77
CA CYS A 206 9.38 10.36 -16.98
C CYS A 206 9.80 9.11 -17.77
N PRO A 207 10.61 9.29 -18.83
CA PRO A 207 11.03 8.19 -19.67
C PRO A 207 11.83 7.15 -18.85
N TYR A 208 11.70 5.89 -19.25
CA TYR A 208 12.44 4.81 -18.60
C TYR A 208 13.94 4.94 -18.88
N GLN A 209 14.74 4.99 -17.82
CA GLN A 209 16.21 5.02 -17.87
C GLN A 209 16.79 4.00 -16.89
N LYS A 210 18.01 3.52 -17.17
CA LYS A 210 18.80 2.67 -16.26
C LYS A 210 20.02 3.50 -15.80
N PRO A 211 20.23 3.73 -14.49
CA PRO A 211 19.42 3.28 -13.35
C PRO A 211 18.05 4.00 -13.29
N ALA A 212 17.06 3.34 -12.68
CA ALA A 212 15.69 3.85 -12.66
C ALA A 212 15.57 5.13 -11.83
N ARG A 213 15.13 6.21 -12.46
CA ARG A 213 14.90 7.52 -11.82
C ARG A 213 13.56 7.56 -11.08
N HIS A 214 13.47 8.44 -10.08
CA HIS A 214 12.20 8.72 -9.41
C HIS A 214 11.34 9.62 -10.29
N CYS A 215 10.13 9.15 -10.64
CA CYS A 215 9.14 10.01 -11.27
C CYS A 215 8.43 10.90 -10.24
N PRO A 216 8.02 12.11 -10.64
CA PRO A 216 7.16 12.94 -9.81
C PRO A 216 5.87 12.21 -9.45
N ARG A 217 5.26 12.60 -8.33
CA ARG A 217 3.85 12.33 -8.09
C ARG A 217 3.03 13.15 -9.07
N ILE A 218 2.04 12.52 -9.70
CA ILE A 218 1.29 13.14 -10.77
C ILE A 218 -0.10 13.48 -10.27
N TYR A 219 -0.58 14.68 -10.59
CA TYR A 219 -1.97 15.05 -10.39
C TYR A 219 -2.69 15.05 -11.74
N CYS A 220 -3.69 14.18 -11.86
CA CYS A 220 -4.56 14.11 -13.01
C CYS A 220 -5.78 15.02 -12.84
N PRO A 221 -6.11 15.85 -13.83
CA PRO A 221 -7.32 16.65 -13.83
C PRO A 221 -8.55 15.75 -13.98
N ARG A 222 -9.72 16.36 -13.80
CA ARG A 222 -11.03 15.70 -13.96
C ARG A 222 -11.36 15.55 -15.44
N ASN A 223 -12.28 14.64 -15.75
CA ASN A 223 -12.93 14.55 -17.07
C ASN A 223 -11.93 14.30 -18.22
N CYS A 224 -10.99 13.37 -18.01
CA CYS A 224 -10.05 12.96 -19.04
C CYS A 224 -10.62 11.93 -20.03
N MET A 225 -11.83 11.41 -19.79
CA MET A 225 -12.50 10.51 -20.73
C MET A 225 -13.21 11.23 -21.87
N GLN A 226 -13.59 12.50 -21.70
CA GLN A 226 -14.24 13.32 -22.73
C GLN A 226 -13.24 13.76 -23.81
N GLU A 227 -11.95 13.70 -23.52
CA GLU A 227 -10.88 14.01 -24.46
C GLU A 227 -10.79 13.02 -25.62
N ASN A 228 -10.31 13.52 -26.77
CA ASN A 228 -10.23 12.74 -28.00
C ASN A 228 -9.45 11.42 -27.77
N PRO A 229 -10.09 10.25 -27.98
CA PRO A 229 -9.44 8.95 -27.82
C PRO A 229 -8.16 8.76 -28.65
N GLN A 230 -8.03 9.44 -29.79
CA GLN A 230 -6.85 9.37 -30.65
C GLN A 230 -5.62 10.06 -30.03
N LEU A 231 -5.84 11.13 -29.25
CA LEU A 231 -4.77 11.86 -28.56
C LEU A 231 -4.41 11.20 -27.23
N SER A 232 -5.39 10.59 -26.56
CA SER A 232 -5.23 10.00 -25.24
C SER A 232 -5.46 8.49 -25.24
N ARG A 233 -4.70 7.78 -26.08
CA ARG A 233 -4.80 6.32 -26.22
C ARG A 233 -4.40 5.58 -24.96
N VAL A 234 -4.96 4.39 -24.76
CA VAL A 234 -4.58 3.48 -23.67
C VAL A 234 -4.19 2.14 -24.28
N ILE A 235 -2.93 1.74 -24.13
CA ILE A 235 -2.39 0.52 -24.75
C ILE A 235 -1.93 -0.43 -23.65
N GLY A 236 -2.55 -1.60 -23.58
CA GLY A 236 -2.26 -2.65 -22.61
C GLY A 236 -3.09 -2.60 -21.33
N THR A 237 -2.79 -3.54 -20.43
CA THR A 237 -3.54 -3.75 -19.18
C THR A 237 -2.59 -4.16 -18.08
N ARG A 238 -2.73 -3.55 -16.89
CA ARG A 238 -1.80 -3.63 -15.72
C ARG A 238 -0.41 -3.05 -15.97
N ILE A 239 0.13 -3.23 -17.17
CA ILE A 239 1.36 -2.62 -17.67
C ILE A 239 0.98 -1.97 -19.00
N TYR A 240 1.15 -0.65 -19.05
CA TYR A 240 0.75 0.17 -20.18
C TYR A 240 1.97 0.54 -21.01
N SER A 241 1.83 0.73 -22.32
CA SER A 241 2.90 1.33 -23.12
C SER A 241 3.13 2.76 -22.65
N ASP A 242 4.39 3.22 -22.60
CA ASP A 242 4.79 4.60 -22.28
C ASP A 242 4.18 5.68 -23.19
N ARG A 243 3.62 5.29 -24.34
CA ARG A 243 2.83 6.13 -25.25
C ARG A 243 1.37 6.31 -24.83
N SER A 244 0.92 5.59 -23.81
CA SER A 244 -0.46 5.71 -23.32
C SER A 244 -0.60 6.98 -22.47
N SER A 245 -1.78 7.59 -22.53
CA SER A 245 -2.16 8.68 -21.61
C SER A 245 -2.04 8.21 -20.16
N ILE A 246 -1.35 8.98 -19.33
CA ILE A 246 -1.14 8.67 -17.91
C ILE A 246 -2.49 8.60 -17.18
N CYS A 247 -3.34 9.62 -17.36
CA CYS A 247 -4.58 9.77 -16.59
C CYS A 247 -5.65 8.77 -17.02
N ARG A 248 -5.84 8.55 -18.33
CA ARG A 248 -6.78 7.51 -18.80
C ARG A 248 -6.31 6.11 -18.44
N SER A 249 -4.99 5.86 -18.46
CA SER A 249 -4.44 4.59 -17.98
C SER A 249 -4.69 4.39 -16.48
N ALA A 250 -4.72 5.46 -15.69
CA ALA A 250 -5.05 5.44 -14.26
C ALA A 250 -6.55 5.16 -14.01
N VAL A 251 -7.44 5.79 -14.77
CA VAL A 251 -8.88 5.49 -14.75
C VAL A 251 -9.13 4.05 -15.19
N HIS A 252 -8.56 3.62 -16.32
CA HIS A 252 -8.64 2.25 -16.81
C HIS A 252 -8.16 1.23 -15.75
N ALA A 253 -7.06 1.52 -15.04
CA ALA A 253 -6.57 0.69 -13.94
C ALA A 253 -7.46 0.69 -12.68
N GLY A 254 -8.45 1.59 -12.60
CA GLY A 254 -9.28 1.82 -11.41
C GLY A 254 -8.50 2.41 -10.25
N VAL A 255 -7.47 3.21 -10.55
CA VAL A 255 -6.61 3.87 -9.57
C VAL A 255 -7.22 5.19 -9.11
N ILE A 256 -7.84 5.93 -10.04
CA ILE A 256 -8.61 7.17 -9.79
C ILE A 256 -9.97 7.07 -10.48
N LYS A 257 -10.90 7.95 -10.09
CA LYS A 257 -12.15 8.18 -10.82
C LYS A 257 -11.98 9.37 -11.74
N ASP A 258 -12.59 9.32 -12.92
CA ASP A 258 -12.49 10.37 -13.92
C ASP A 258 -13.07 11.71 -13.43
N GLU A 259 -14.26 11.65 -12.82
CA GLU A 259 -14.98 12.83 -12.31
C GLU A 259 -14.22 13.59 -11.22
N SER A 260 -13.44 12.88 -10.40
CA SER A 260 -12.68 13.49 -9.29
C SER A 260 -11.26 13.87 -9.68
N GLY A 261 -10.70 13.24 -10.71
CA GLY A 261 -9.27 13.23 -10.96
C GLY A 261 -8.50 12.66 -9.75
N GLY A 262 -7.26 13.09 -9.56
CA GLY A 262 -6.52 12.88 -8.32
C GLY A 262 -5.04 12.57 -8.48
N TYR A 263 -4.41 12.27 -7.34
CA TYR A 263 -2.99 11.94 -7.28
C TYR A 263 -2.72 10.48 -7.63
N ILE A 264 -1.71 10.26 -8.46
CA ILE A 264 -1.23 8.94 -8.85
C ILE A 264 0.29 8.90 -8.83
N ASP A 265 0.82 7.69 -8.64
CA ASP A 265 2.24 7.44 -8.80
C ASP A 265 2.45 6.51 -10.00
N VAL A 266 3.43 6.83 -10.85
CA VAL A 266 3.83 5.98 -11.98
C VAL A 266 5.21 5.36 -11.76
N MET A 267 5.43 4.21 -12.37
CA MET A 267 6.74 3.56 -12.42
C MET A 267 7.03 3.14 -13.86
N PRO A 268 7.99 3.79 -14.53
CA PRO A 268 8.52 3.35 -15.80
C PRO A 268 9.21 2.00 -15.61
N VAL A 269 8.95 1.09 -16.53
CA VAL A 269 9.55 -0.24 -16.58
C VAL A 269 10.01 -0.52 -18.00
N ASP A 270 10.88 -1.52 -18.14
CA ASP A 270 11.30 -1.94 -19.47
C ASP A 270 10.12 -2.52 -20.26
N ASN A 271 10.33 -2.64 -21.56
CA ASN A 271 9.27 -2.96 -22.50
C ASN A 271 8.64 -4.34 -22.29
N ARG A 272 7.48 -4.53 -22.91
CA ARG A 272 6.90 -5.86 -23.11
C ARG A 272 6.82 -6.19 -24.59
N ARG A 273 7.08 -7.46 -24.90
CA ARG A 273 6.90 -8.02 -26.25
C ARG A 273 5.42 -7.99 -26.67
N GLN A 274 4.50 -8.03 -25.71
CA GLN A 274 3.06 -8.01 -26.01
C GLN A 274 2.28 -7.27 -24.92
N TYR A 275 1.36 -6.42 -25.37
CA TYR A 275 0.34 -5.75 -24.58
C TYR A 275 -1.02 -6.35 -24.93
N VAL A 276 -1.80 -6.68 -23.91
CA VAL A 276 -3.13 -7.29 -24.04
C VAL A 276 -4.18 -6.20 -23.86
N ALA A 277 -5.16 -6.16 -24.77
CA ALA A 277 -6.33 -5.28 -24.69
C ALA A 277 -7.29 -5.72 -23.58
N SER A 278 -8.00 -4.77 -22.96
CA SER A 278 -9.13 -5.05 -22.09
C SER A 278 -10.09 -3.87 -22.01
N TYR A 279 -11.34 -4.14 -21.62
CA TYR A 279 -12.27 -3.09 -21.25
C TYR A 279 -12.38 -3.00 -19.72
N GLN A 280 -11.99 -1.86 -19.14
CA GLN A 280 -12.05 -1.62 -17.69
C GLN A 280 -12.42 -0.17 -17.40
N ASN A 281 -13.31 0.04 -16.43
CA ASN A 281 -13.72 1.35 -15.93
C ASN A 281 -14.11 2.34 -17.04
N GLY A 282 -14.90 1.87 -18.03
CA GLY A 282 -15.38 2.71 -19.13
C GLY A 282 -14.38 2.94 -20.26
N ILE A 283 -13.17 2.37 -20.20
CA ILE A 283 -12.12 2.57 -21.20
C ILE A 283 -11.77 1.25 -21.87
N TYR A 284 -11.74 1.24 -23.20
CA TYR A 284 -11.18 0.14 -23.99
C TYR A 284 -9.70 0.39 -24.24
N SER A 285 -8.84 -0.54 -23.80
CA SER A 285 -7.41 -0.49 -24.09
C SER A 285 -7.06 -1.31 -25.34
N GLU A 286 -6.06 -0.84 -26.08
CA GLU A 286 -5.58 -1.49 -27.29
C GLU A 286 -4.51 -2.54 -27.00
N SER A 287 -4.39 -3.54 -27.88
CA SER A 287 -3.29 -4.50 -27.87
C SER A 287 -2.16 -4.04 -28.79
N LEU A 288 -0.91 -4.34 -28.42
CA LEU A 288 0.26 -3.99 -29.22
C LEU A 288 1.29 -5.13 -29.14
N ARG A 289 1.82 -5.57 -30.28
CA ARG A 289 2.82 -6.64 -30.39
C ARG A 289 4.15 -6.08 -30.87
N ASN A 290 5.24 -6.52 -30.24
CA ASN A 290 6.63 -6.19 -30.51
C ASN A 290 6.88 -4.71 -30.91
N PRO A 291 6.42 -3.74 -30.11
CA PRO A 291 6.64 -2.34 -30.47
C PRO A 291 8.14 -1.98 -30.38
N PRO A 292 8.76 -1.50 -31.48
CA PRO A 292 10.18 -1.16 -31.48
C PRO A 292 10.43 0.03 -30.56
N GLY A 293 11.41 -0.11 -29.65
CA GLY A 293 11.83 0.95 -28.74
C GLY A 293 10.83 1.35 -27.64
N ALA A 294 9.60 0.85 -27.65
CA ALA A 294 8.58 1.24 -26.68
C ALA A 294 9.02 0.89 -25.26
N LYS A 295 8.75 1.77 -24.29
CA LYS A 295 8.87 1.43 -22.87
C LYS A 295 7.49 1.17 -22.30
N ALA A 296 7.45 0.85 -21.02
CA ALA A 296 6.19 0.60 -20.36
C ALA A 296 6.14 1.34 -19.03
N PHE A 297 4.95 1.38 -18.45
CA PHE A 297 4.78 1.87 -17.10
C PHE A 297 3.68 1.15 -16.36
N ARG A 298 3.72 1.31 -15.05
CA ARG A 298 2.69 0.85 -14.13
C ARG A 298 2.16 2.05 -13.35
N VAL A 299 0.85 2.05 -13.10
CA VAL A 299 0.17 3.08 -12.32
C VAL A 299 -0.17 2.54 -10.94
N PHE A 300 -0.06 3.37 -9.92
CA PHE A 300 -0.30 3.06 -8.52
C PHE A 300 -1.16 4.14 -7.87
N ALA A 301 -2.03 3.71 -6.96
CA ALA A 301 -2.87 4.63 -6.17
C ALA A 301 -2.06 5.31 -5.07
N VAL A 302 -2.36 6.60 -4.88
CA VAL A 302 -1.98 7.40 -3.72
C VAL A 302 -3.16 7.39 -2.74
N ILE A 303 -2.89 7.41 -1.44
CA ILE A 303 -3.88 7.30 -0.36
C ILE A 303 -3.60 8.41 0.63
#